data_AF-A0A562C3V0-F1
#
_entry.id   AF-A0A562C3V0-F1
#
_cell.length_a   1.000
_cell.length_b   1.000
_cell.length_c   1.000
_cell.angle_alpha   90.00
_cell.angle_beta   90.00
_cell.angle_gamma   90.00
#
_symmetry.space_group_name_H-M   'P 1'
#
loop_
_entity.id
_entity.type
_entity.pdbx_description
1 polymer ?
#
loop_
_entity_poly.entity_id
_entity_poly.type
_entity_poly.pdbx_seq_one_letter_code
_entity_poly.pdbx_strand_id
1 'polypeptide(L)'
;MMAFRKATGEFNTYIANNAGMIPNYAERRRYGERVSTAFVESTVNVVVSKRFSKRQQMRWSKEGAHLLLQTRTRALDGTLRGKFEQWYPGLAANNPVHQLETPRAA
;
A
#
# COMPACT_ATOMS: atom_id res chain seq x y z
N MET A 1 31.36 18.21 11.67
CA MET A 1 31.65 17.26 12.79
C MET A 1 30.68 17.38 13.96
N MET A 2 30.30 18.58 14.43
CA MET A 2 29.34 18.73 15.56
C MET A 2 27.94 18.13 15.30
N ALA A 3 27.36 18.33 14.12
CA ALA A 3 26.02 17.83 13.79
C ALA A 3 25.92 16.29 13.86
N PHE A 4 26.97 15.59 13.41
CA PHE A 4 27.02 14.12 13.49
C PHE A 4 27.08 13.64 14.94
N ARG A 5 27.96 14.25 15.76
CA ARG A 5 28.07 13.92 17.19
C ARG A 5 26.75 14.15 17.94
N LYS A 6 26.04 15.23 17.62
CA LYS A 6 24.70 15.51 18.16
C LYS A 6 23.70 14.42 17.77
N ALA A 7 23.60 14.11 16.48
CA ALA A 7 22.68 13.07 15.97
C ALA A 7 22.96 11.69 16.58
N THR A 8 24.23 11.31 16.74
CA THR A 8 24.60 10.04 17.40
C THR A 8 24.24 10.03 18.88
N GLY A 9 24.36 11.17 19.57
CA GLY A 9 23.96 11.31 20.96
C GLY A 9 22.44 11.13 21.13
N GLU A 10 21.66 11.82 20.30
CA GLU A 10 20.20 11.71 20.28
C GLU A 10 19.74 10.29 19.95
N PHE A 11 20.40 9.64 18.98
CA PHE A 11 20.11 8.26 18.62
C PHE A 11 20.41 7.29 19.78
N ASN A 12 21.55 7.45 20.46
CA ASN A 12 21.90 6.63 21.62
C ASN A 12 20.86 6.78 22.75
N THR A 13 20.44 8.00 23.05
CA THR A 13 19.37 8.26 24.03
C THR A 13 18.05 7.60 23.61
N TYR A 14 17.68 7.69 22.33
CA TYR A 14 16.49 7.02 21.81
C TYR A 14 16.56 5.51 22.00
N ILE A 15 17.67 4.86 21.64
CA ILE A 15 17.84 3.41 21.82
C ILE A 15 17.77 3.04 23.30
N ALA A 16 18.45 3.76 24.18
CA ALA A 16 18.43 3.49 25.62
C ALA A 16 17.02 3.57 26.19
N ASN A 17 16.26 4.61 25.83
CA ASN A 17 14.90 4.82 26.33
C ASN A 17 13.89 3.78 25.80
N ASN A 18 14.12 3.22 24.61
CA ASN A 18 13.19 2.31 23.95
C ASN A 18 13.67 0.86 23.94
N ALA A 19 14.78 0.52 24.61
CA ALA A 19 15.43 -0.80 24.53
C ALA A 19 14.47 -1.96 24.81
N GLY A 20 13.58 -1.82 25.80
CA GLY A 20 12.58 -2.84 26.14
C GLY A 20 11.45 -3.01 25.12
N MET A 21 11.25 -2.04 24.23
CA MET A 21 10.25 -2.09 23.16
C MET A 21 10.84 -2.48 21.80
N ILE A 22 12.17 -2.40 21.63
CA ILE A 22 12.85 -2.75 20.38
C ILE A 22 12.84 -4.27 20.22
N PRO A 23 12.21 -4.83 19.16
CA PRO A 23 12.21 -6.26 18.94
C PRO A 23 13.62 -6.81 18.69
N ASN A 24 13.89 -8.03 19.16
CA ASN A 24 15.10 -8.75 18.78
C ASN A 24 15.02 -9.23 17.33
N TYR A 25 15.40 -8.37 16.38
CA TYR A 25 15.34 -8.68 14.96
C TYR A 25 16.24 -9.86 14.54
N ALA A 26 17.33 -10.11 15.27
CA ALA A 26 18.22 -11.23 15.00
C ALA A 26 17.55 -12.57 15.33
N GLU A 27 16.86 -12.63 16.47
CA GLU A 27 16.04 -13.78 16.87
C GLU A 27 14.89 -14.01 15.89
N ARG A 28 14.13 -12.96 15.56
CA ARG A 28 13.05 -13.03 14.55
C ARG A 28 13.55 -13.59 13.22
N ARG A 29 14.72 -13.13 12.76
CA ARG A 29 15.34 -13.66 11.54
C ARG A 29 15.69 -15.14 11.66
N ARG A 30 16.22 -15.59 12.80
CA ARG A 30 16.58 -17.01 13.04
C ARG A 30 15.35 -17.91 13.05
N TYR A 31 14.22 -17.43 13.58
CA TYR A 31 12.96 -18.17 13.62
C TYR A 31 12.07 -17.95 12.38
N GLY A 32 12.54 -17.22 11.37
CA GLY A 32 11.76 -16.95 10.15
C GLY A 32 10.55 -16.03 10.37
N GLU A 33 10.51 -15.29 11.49
CA GLU A 33 9.46 -14.33 11.79
C GLU A 33 9.61 -13.05 10.95
N ARG A 34 8.52 -12.26 10.88
CA ARG A 34 8.52 -10.97 10.19
C ARG A 34 9.50 -10.00 10.86
N VAL A 35 10.58 -9.69 10.13
CA VAL A 35 11.63 -8.76 10.57
C VAL A 35 11.25 -7.30 10.33
N SER A 36 10.49 -6.98 9.28
CA SER A 36 10.20 -5.59 8.93
C SER A 36 8.79 -5.38 8.40
N THR A 37 8.22 -4.21 8.71
CA THR A 37 6.97 -3.70 8.16
C THR A 37 7.15 -2.94 6.84
N ALA A 38 8.40 -2.71 6.40
CA ALA A 38 8.73 -1.86 5.24
C ALA A 38 7.97 -2.22 3.96
N PHE A 39 7.71 -3.50 3.69
CA PHE A 39 6.92 -3.91 2.53
C PHE A 39 5.46 -3.41 2.61
N VAL A 40 4.83 -3.52 3.78
CA VAL A 40 3.47 -3.04 4.01
C VAL A 40 3.43 -1.52 3.99
N GLU A 41 4.38 -0.86 4.64
CA GLU A 41 4.51 0.60 4.63
C GLU A 41 4.71 1.15 3.22
N SER A 42 5.55 0.51 2.41
CA SER A 42 5.75 0.85 1.00
C SER A 42 4.45 0.71 0.21
N THR A 43 3.71 -0.38 0.43
CA THR A 43 2.41 -0.62 -0.22
C THR A 43 1.40 0.46 0.14
N VAL A 44 1.29 0.82 1.43
CA VAL A 44 0.44 1.91 1.88
C VAL A 44 0.86 3.23 1.23
N ASN A 45 2.15 3.51 1.14
CA ASN A 45 2.69 4.70 0.49
C ASN A 45 2.30 4.77 -1.01
N VAL A 46 2.27 3.64 -1.73
CA VAL A 46 1.77 3.60 -3.12
C VAL A 46 0.28 3.97 -3.20
N VAL A 47 -0.53 3.50 -2.24
CA VAL A 47 -1.96 3.81 -2.18
C VAL A 47 -2.17 5.30 -1.88
N VAL A 48 -1.48 5.88 -0.90
CA VAL A 48 -1.83 7.21 -0.38
C VAL A 48 -1.02 8.35 -0.97
N SER A 49 0.28 8.17 -1.19
CA SER A 49 1.19 9.32 -1.22
C SER A 49 0.95 10.27 -2.39
N LYS A 50 0.61 9.75 -3.59
CA LYS A 50 0.38 10.60 -4.76
C LYS A 50 -0.75 11.60 -4.56
N ARG A 51 -1.87 11.21 -3.93
CA ARG A 51 -3.12 12.00 -3.88
C ARG A 51 -3.47 12.57 -2.51
N PHE A 52 -2.73 12.17 -1.47
CA PHE A 52 -2.97 12.59 -0.10
C PHE A 52 -1.86 13.46 0.49
N SER A 53 -0.58 13.24 0.14
CA SER A 53 0.52 13.92 0.86
C SER A 53 1.63 14.50 -0.02
N LYS A 54 1.80 14.03 -1.26
CA LYS A 54 2.89 14.47 -2.16
C LYS A 54 2.37 15.44 -3.22
N ARG A 55 3.18 15.67 -4.27
CA ARG A 55 3.03 16.71 -5.30
C ARG A 55 1.65 16.79 -6.00
N GLN A 56 0.81 15.76 -5.95
CA GLN A 56 -0.58 15.80 -6.47
C GLN A 56 -1.63 15.65 -5.36
N GLN A 57 -1.34 16.14 -4.15
CA GLN A 57 -2.29 16.15 -3.05
C GLN A 57 -3.54 16.94 -3.42
N MET A 58 -4.70 16.45 -2.97
CA MET A 58 -5.99 17.11 -3.16
C MET A 58 -6.67 17.27 -1.80
N ARG A 59 -7.59 18.23 -1.69
CA ARG A 59 -8.47 18.36 -0.53
C ARG A 59 -9.62 17.38 -0.66
N TRP A 60 -9.83 16.56 0.35
CA TRP A 60 -10.84 15.51 0.37
C TRP A 60 -11.81 15.73 1.52
N SER A 61 -13.10 15.45 1.29
CA SER A 61 -14.01 15.11 2.38
C SER A 61 -13.61 13.74 2.97
N LYS A 62 -14.05 13.44 4.20
CA LYS A 62 -13.80 12.14 4.83
C LYS A 62 -14.31 10.98 3.96
N GLU A 63 -15.48 11.14 3.36
CA GLU A 63 -16.06 10.16 2.44
C GLU A 63 -15.26 10.03 1.14
N GLY A 64 -14.87 11.15 0.53
CA GLY A 64 -14.06 11.14 -0.69
C GLY A 64 -12.70 10.47 -0.49
N ALA A 65 -12.05 10.73 0.65
CA ALA A 65 -10.83 10.05 1.04
C ALA A 65 -11.04 8.52 1.16
N HIS A 66 -12.11 8.11 1.84
CA HIS A 66 -12.44 6.69 2.01
C HIS A 66 -12.68 5.98 0.67
N LEU A 67 -13.51 6.56 -0.21
CA LEU A 67 -13.81 6.01 -1.53
C LEU A 67 -12.59 5.97 -2.45
N LEU A 68 -11.72 7.00 -2.37
CA LEU A 68 -10.49 7.01 -3.16
C LEU A 68 -9.55 5.89 -2.73
N LEU A 69 -9.39 5.66 -1.43
CA LEU A 69 -8.56 4.55 -0.93
C LEU A 69 -9.05 3.21 -1.50
N GLN A 70 -10.37 2.95 -1.42
CA GLN A 70 -10.94 1.72 -1.98
C GLN A 70 -10.69 1.60 -3.48
N THR A 71 -10.94 2.67 -4.25
CA THR A 71 -10.74 2.69 -5.70
C THR A 71 -9.28 2.43 -6.07
N ARG A 72 -8.34 3.08 -5.36
CA ARG A 72 -6.90 2.92 -5.63
C ARG A 72 -6.40 1.54 -5.25
N THR A 73 -6.86 0.97 -4.13
CA THR A 73 -6.53 -0.41 -3.75
C THR A 73 -7.03 -1.38 -4.82
N ARG A 74 -8.28 -1.24 -5.27
CA ARG A 74 -8.86 -2.09 -6.32
C ARG A 74 -8.14 -1.95 -7.67
N ALA A 75 -7.59 -0.77 -7.96
CA ALA A 75 -6.80 -0.56 -9.17
C ALA A 75 -5.47 -1.32 -9.11
N LEU A 76 -4.87 -1.42 -7.92
CA LEU A 76 -3.59 -2.08 -7.70
C LEU A 76 -3.72 -3.60 -7.58
N ASP A 77 -4.80 -4.10 -6.99
CA ASP A 77 -5.09 -5.54 -6.88
C ASP A 77 -5.79 -6.13 -8.13
N GLY A 78 -6.09 -5.30 -9.14
CA GLY A 78 -6.70 -5.70 -10.40
C GLY A 78 -8.22 -5.91 -10.36
N THR A 79 -8.87 -5.76 -9.19
CA THR A 79 -10.31 -6.04 -9.02
C THR A 79 -11.21 -4.87 -9.44
N LEU A 80 -10.66 -3.69 -9.74
CA LEU A 80 -11.44 -2.50 -10.06
C LEU A 80 -12.39 -2.75 -11.24
N ARG A 81 -11.88 -3.35 -12.32
CA ARG A 81 -12.64 -3.61 -13.55
C ARG A 81 -13.87 -4.48 -13.28
N GLY A 82 -13.69 -5.58 -12.54
CA GLY A 82 -14.80 -6.48 -12.19
C GLY A 82 -15.89 -5.75 -11.38
N LYS A 83 -15.51 -4.78 -10.53
CA LYS A 83 -16.51 -3.96 -9.82
C LYS A 83 -17.30 -3.06 -10.77
N PHE A 84 -16.64 -2.45 -11.76
CA PHE A 84 -17.33 -1.65 -12.76
C PHE A 84 -18.26 -2.50 -13.62
N GLU A 85 -17.87 -3.72 -13.99
CA GLU A 85 -18.72 -4.65 -14.75
C GLU A 85 -19.98 -5.07 -13.98
N GLN A 86 -19.89 -5.22 -12.65
CA GLN A 86 -21.07 -5.47 -11.80
C GLN A 86 -22.07 -4.31 -11.82
N TRP A 87 -21.58 -3.06 -11.89
CA TRP A 87 -22.45 -1.88 -11.93
C TRP A 87 -22.94 -1.58 -13.34
N TYR A 88 -22.16 -1.91 -14.35
CA TYR A 88 -22.41 -1.63 -15.75
C TYR A 88 -22.22 -2.90 -16.59
N PRO A 89 -23.24 -3.77 -16.70
CA PRO A 89 -23.14 -5.04 -17.42
C PRO A 89 -22.70 -4.87 -18.89
N GLY A 90 -23.09 -3.78 -19.55
CA GLY A 90 -22.67 -3.48 -20.92
C GLY A 90 -21.15 -3.25 -21.08
N LEU A 91 -20.42 -2.98 -20.00
CA LEU A 91 -18.97 -2.84 -20.02
C LEU A 91 -18.28 -4.21 -20.23
N ALA A 92 -18.86 -5.30 -19.71
CA ALA A 92 -18.33 -6.65 -19.82
C ALA A 92 -18.31 -7.16 -21.26
N ALA A 93 -19.27 -6.74 -22.10
CA ALA A 93 -19.35 -7.12 -23.51
C ALA A 93 -18.13 -6.67 -24.35
N ASN A 94 -17.41 -5.64 -23.88
CA ASN A 94 -16.20 -5.12 -24.51
C ASN A 94 -14.91 -5.74 -23.95
N ASN A 95 -14.99 -6.78 -23.11
CA ASN A 95 -13.82 -7.43 -22.52
C ASN A 95 -13.33 -8.59 -23.43
N PRO A 96 -12.15 -8.48 -24.06
CA PRO A 96 -11.65 -9.52 -24.97
C PRO A 96 -11.38 -10.87 -24.27
N VAL A 97 -11.26 -10.87 -22.93
CA VAL A 97 -11.11 -12.11 -22.14
C VAL A 97 -12.38 -12.97 -22.21
N HIS A 98 -13.58 -12.37 -22.28
CA HIS A 98 -14.83 -13.11 -22.44
C HIS A 98 -15.12 -13.52 -23.89
N GLN A 99 -14.48 -12.89 -24.88
CA GLN A 99 -14.68 -13.22 -26.31
C GLN A 99 -13.96 -14.51 -26.74
N LEU A 100 -13.04 -15.02 -25.92
CA LEU A 100 -12.30 -16.25 -26.18
C LEU A 100 -12.98 -17.51 -25.64
N GLU A 101 -14.03 -17.38 -24.83
CA GLU A 101 -14.76 -18.51 -24.23
C GLU A 101 -16.06 -18.87 -24.96
N THR A 102 -16.48 -18.09 -25.96
CA THR A 102 -17.61 -18.47 -26.82
C THR A 102 -17.12 -19.58 -27.77
N PRO A 103 -17.65 -20.81 -27.69
CA PRO A 103 -17.32 -21.83 -28.69
C PRO A 103 -17.77 -21.28 -30.05
N ARG A 104 -16.85 -21.22 -31.01
CA ARG A 104 -17.25 -21.07 -32.42
C ARG A 104 -18.13 -22.28 -32.72
N ALA A 105 -19.45 -22.05 -32.79
CA ALA A 105 -20.38 -23.03 -33.31
C ALA A 105 -19.90 -23.42 -34.72
N ALA A 106 -19.59 -24.71 -34.88
CA ALA A 106 -19.33 -25.34 -36.17
C ALA A 106 -20.66 -25.63 -36.88
#